data_AF-A0A443JSR6-F1
#
_entry.id   AF-A0A443JSR6-F1
#
_cell.length_a   1.000
_cell.length_b   1.000
_cell.length_c   1.000
_cell.angle_alpha   90.00
_cell.angle_beta   90.00
_cell.angle_gamma   90.00
#
_symmetry.space_group_name_H-M   'P 1'
#
loop_
_entity.id
_entity.type
_entity.pdbx_description
1 polymer ?
#
loop_
_entity_poly.entity_id
_entity_poly.type
_entity_poly.pdbx_seq_one_letter_code
_entity_poly.pdbx_strand_id
1 'polypeptide(L)'
;MNIASGSKTGKPFTEFGWMNQLSELATQPLHLQTAFWHETMTTAADVAQLQADWLQKLSAVTTPQQVAALNAEYAQNLFRKGIEESSRLTAALNPTGRKAA
;
A
#
# COMPACT_ATOMS: atom_id res chain seq x y z
N MET A 1 24.44 34.65 53.55
CA MET A 1 25.23 33.51 53.01
C MET A 1 24.29 32.68 52.16
N ASN A 2 24.54 32.66 50.85
CA ASN A 2 23.61 32.21 49.82
C ASN A 2 24.03 30.79 49.39
N ILE A 3 23.24 29.77 49.72
CA ILE A 3 23.44 28.41 49.19
C ILE A 3 22.27 28.13 48.25
N ALA A 4 22.47 28.46 46.98
CA ALA A 4 21.62 28.01 45.90
C ALA A 4 21.77 26.49 45.76
N SER A 5 20.90 25.73 46.43
CA SER A 5 20.71 24.31 46.16
C SER A 5 19.94 24.17 44.85
N GLY A 6 20.68 24.17 43.75
CA GLY A 6 20.16 23.89 42.42
C GLY A 6 19.78 22.42 42.27
N SER A 7 18.66 22.01 42.87
CA SER A 7 17.98 20.77 42.49
C SER A 7 17.23 21.02 41.18
N LYS A 8 17.94 20.99 40.05
CA LYS A 8 17.32 20.77 38.74
C LYS A 8 17.41 19.29 38.45
N THR A 9 16.41 18.58 38.98
CA THR A 9 15.71 17.47 38.31
C THR A 9 16.49 16.88 37.15
N GLY A 10 17.13 15.73 37.39
CA GLY A 10 17.62 14.89 36.31
C GLY A 10 16.50 14.72 35.29
N LYS A 11 16.72 15.24 34.08
CA LYS A 11 15.94 14.76 32.94
C LYS A 11 16.25 13.27 32.89
N PRO A 12 15.26 12.37 32.91
CA PRO A 12 15.56 10.97 32.63
C PRO A 12 16.22 11.00 31.26
N PHE A 13 17.47 10.57 31.20
CA PHE A 13 18.08 10.27 29.92
C PHE A 13 17.11 9.28 29.25
N THR A 14 16.58 9.66 28.09
CA THR A 14 15.96 8.74 27.12
C THR A 14 17.05 7.81 26.59
N GLU A 15 17.74 7.10 27.49
CA GLU A 15 18.99 6.39 27.24
C GLU A 15 18.80 5.15 26.36
N PHE A 16 17.54 4.81 26.06
CA PHE A 16 17.16 3.67 25.22
C PHE A 16 16.20 4.05 24.08
N GLY A 17 16.09 5.34 23.72
CA GLY A 17 15.29 5.76 22.55
C GLY A 17 15.75 5.09 21.25
N TRP A 18 17.04 4.81 21.13
CA TRP A 18 17.63 4.06 20.02
C TRP A 18 17.26 2.57 20.05
N MET A 19 17.03 1.94 21.22
CA MET A 19 16.59 0.54 21.29
C MET A 19 15.16 0.37 20.78
N ASN A 20 14.27 1.32 21.10
CA ASN A 20 12.92 1.34 20.53
C ASN A 20 12.96 1.55 19.00
N GLN A 21 13.82 2.44 18.52
CA GLN A 21 14.03 2.66 17.08
C GLN A 21 14.63 1.42 16.38
N LEU A 22 15.57 0.70 17.00
CA LEU A 22 16.12 -0.53 16.44
C LEU A 22 15.07 -1.64 16.35
N SER A 23 14.18 -1.75 17.34
CA SER A 23 13.05 -2.69 17.29
C SER A 23 12.08 -2.33 16.17
N GLU A 24 11.74 -1.05 16.00
CA GLU A 24 10.87 -0.57 14.91
C GLU A 24 11.52 -0.77 13.53
N LEU A 25 12.82 -0.52 13.41
CA LEU A 25 13.57 -0.77 12.17
C LEU A 25 13.68 -2.26 11.85
N ALA A 26 13.78 -3.12 12.87
CA ALA A 26 13.83 -4.58 12.69
C ALA A 26 12.49 -5.16 12.24
N THR A 27 11.35 -4.57 12.63
CA THR A 27 10.01 -5.01 12.19
C THR A 27 9.56 -4.38 10.87
N GLN A 28 10.17 -3.27 10.46
CA GLN A 28 9.83 -2.57 9.22
C GLN A 28 9.81 -3.48 7.96
N PRO A 29 10.78 -4.40 7.74
CA PRO A 29 10.73 -5.32 6.60
C PRO A 29 9.50 -6.23 6.62
N LEU A 30 9.08 -6.70 7.80
CA LEU A 30 7.89 -7.57 7.95
C LEU A 30 6.61 -6.79 7.64
N HIS A 31 6.52 -5.53 8.09
CA HIS A 31 5.38 -4.67 7.77
C HIS A 31 5.30 -4.37 6.27
N LEU A 32 6.43 -4.08 5.62
CA LEU A 32 6.48 -3.86 4.18
C LEU A 32 6.10 -5.11 3.40
N GLN A 33 6.59 -6.29 3.79
CA GLN A 33 6.22 -7.57 3.16
C GLN A 33 4.73 -7.87 3.33
N THR A 34 4.18 -7.61 4.52
CA THR A 34 2.76 -7.84 4.79
C THR A 34 1.89 -6.92 3.96
N ALA A 35 2.22 -5.63 3.89
CA ALA A 35 1.52 -4.66 3.05
C ALA A 35 1.62 -5.03 1.57
N PHE A 36 2.82 -5.36 1.09
CA PHE A 36 3.03 -5.81 -0.29
C PHE A 36 2.18 -7.03 -0.64
N TRP A 37 2.17 -8.05 0.23
CA TRP A 37 1.36 -9.25 -0.01
C TRP A 37 -0.13 -8.98 0.02
N HIS A 38 -0.60 -8.16 0.97
CA HIS A 38 -1.99 -7.76 1.07
C HIS A 38 -2.47 -7.06 -0.20
N GLU A 39 -1.71 -6.08 -0.68
CA GLU A 39 -2.04 -5.33 -1.89
C GLU A 39 -1.97 -6.21 -3.15
N THR A 40 -0.96 -7.09 -3.24
CA THR A 40 -0.84 -8.04 -4.36
C THR A 40 -2.03 -9.00 -4.41
N MET A 41 -2.46 -9.55 -3.28
CA MET A 41 -3.61 -10.46 -3.23
C MET A 41 -4.93 -9.74 -3.52
N THR A 42 -5.08 -8.51 -3.02
CA THR A 42 -6.26 -7.67 -3.31
C THR A 42 -6.35 -7.36 -4.81
N THR A 43 -5.22 -7.02 -5.43
CA THR A 43 -5.13 -6.81 -6.89
C THR A 43 -5.49 -8.06 -7.67
N ALA A 44 -4.95 -9.21 -7.27
CA ALA A 44 -5.25 -10.48 -7.93
C ALA A 44 -6.75 -10.81 -7.88
N ALA A 45 -7.39 -10.57 -6.73
CA ALA A 45 -8.83 -10.74 -6.58
C ALA A 45 -9.62 -9.76 -7.47
N ASP A 46 -9.24 -8.49 -7.50
CA ASP A 46 -9.88 -7.45 -8.32
C ASP A 46 -9.78 -7.73 -9.83
N VAL A 47 -8.63 -8.25 -10.28
CA VAL A 47 -8.41 -8.66 -11.68
C VAL A 47 -9.21 -9.92 -12.01
N ALA A 48 -9.24 -10.91 -11.12
CA ALA A 48 -10.04 -12.12 -11.30
C ALA A 48 -11.53 -11.79 -11.41
N GLN A 49 -12.03 -10.86 -10.59
CA GLN A 49 -13.41 -10.39 -10.67
C GLN A 49 -13.69 -9.69 -12.01
N LEU A 50 -12.80 -8.80 -12.48
CA LEU A 50 -12.96 -8.14 -13.77
C LEU A 50 -12.99 -9.15 -14.93
N GLN A 51 -12.16 -10.20 -14.86
CA GLN A 51 -12.16 -11.27 -15.84
C GLN A 51 -13.44 -12.10 -15.80
N ALA A 52 -13.95 -12.41 -14.61
CA ALA A 52 -15.23 -13.10 -14.44
C ALA A 52 -16.40 -12.30 -15.04
N ASP A 53 -16.44 -10.99 -14.76
CA ASP A 53 -17.46 -10.08 -15.31
C ASP A 53 -17.38 -10.02 -16.85
N TRP A 54 -16.16 -9.97 -17.40
CA TRP A 54 -15.95 -10.00 -18.85
C TRP A 54 -16.44 -11.31 -19.48
N LEU A 55 -16.09 -12.47 -18.90
CA LEU A 55 -16.56 -13.77 -19.36
C LEU A 55 -18.09 -13.89 -19.28
N GLN A 56 -18.69 -13.36 -18.22
CA GLN A 56 -20.14 -13.33 -18.07
C GLN A 56 -20.79 -12.49 -19.17
N LYS A 57 -20.28 -11.28 -19.45
CA LYS A 57 -20.76 -10.43 -20.54
C LYS A 57 -20.57 -11.11 -21.90
N LEU A 58 -19.45 -11.78 -22.10
CA LEU A 58 -19.13 -12.48 -23.34
C LEU A 58 -20.15 -13.58 -23.67
N SER A 59 -20.68 -14.26 -22.64
CA SER A 59 -21.71 -15.29 -22.81
C SER A 59 -23.03 -14.77 -23.43
N ALA A 60 -23.31 -13.47 -23.30
CA ALA A 60 -24.51 -12.83 -23.83
C ALA A 60 -24.31 -12.17 -25.20
N VAL A 61 -23.09 -12.18 -25.73
CA VAL A 61 -22.75 -11.55 -27.01
C VAL A 61 -23.14 -12.44 -28.18
N THR A 62 -23.78 -11.86 -29.19
CA THR A 62 -24.26 -12.59 -30.38
C THR A 62 -23.54 -12.21 -31.67
N THR A 63 -22.76 -11.13 -31.66
CA THR A 63 -22.07 -10.63 -32.86
C THR A 63 -20.57 -10.39 -32.63
N PRO A 64 -19.73 -10.58 -33.66
CA PRO A 64 -18.29 -10.28 -33.55
C PRO A 64 -17.98 -8.83 -33.18
N GLN A 65 -18.80 -7.87 -33.61
CA GLN A 65 -18.63 -6.45 -33.30
C GLN A 65 -18.80 -6.18 -31.79
N GLN A 66 -19.77 -6.84 -31.15
CA GLN A 66 -19.96 -6.76 -29.71
C GLN A 66 -18.81 -7.40 -28.93
N VAL A 67 -18.21 -8.49 -29.44
CA VAL A 67 -17.00 -9.08 -28.83
C VAL A 67 -15.85 -8.09 -28.86
N ALA A 68 -15.63 -7.42 -30.00
CA ALA A 68 -14.57 -6.42 -30.13
C ALA A 68 -14.77 -5.23 -29.17
N ALA A 69 -16.01 -4.73 -29.05
CA ALA A 69 -16.35 -3.67 -28.10
C ALA A 69 -16.12 -4.10 -26.64
N LEU A 70 -16.56 -5.31 -26.29
CA LEU A 70 -16.39 -5.87 -24.95
C LEU A 70 -14.91 -6.09 -24.60
N ASN A 71 -14.09 -6.52 -25.55
CA ASN A 71 -12.64 -6.65 -25.36
C ASN A 71 -11.96 -5.29 -25.15
N ALA A 72 -12.38 -4.26 -25.89
CA ALA A 72 -11.87 -2.91 -25.70
C ALA A 72 -12.23 -2.37 -24.30
N GLU A 73 -13.47 -2.59 -23.85
CA GLU A 73 -13.94 -2.23 -22.50
C GLU A 73 -13.11 -2.94 -21.42
N TYR A 74 -12.90 -4.26 -21.56
CA TYR A 74 -12.09 -5.04 -20.64
C TYR A 74 -10.64 -4.54 -20.57
N ALA A 75 -10.00 -4.29 -21.72
CA ALA A 75 -8.63 -3.77 -21.78
C ALA A 75 -8.51 -2.39 -21.12
N GLN A 76 -9.47 -1.50 -21.35
CA GLN A 76 -9.50 -0.17 -20.73
C GLN A 76 -9.68 -0.28 -19.20
N ASN A 77 -10.55 -1.17 -18.73
CA ASN A 77 -10.76 -1.40 -17.31
C ASN A 77 -9.54 -2.03 -16.63
N LEU A 78 -8.86 -2.97 -17.29
CA LEU A 78 -7.60 -3.53 -16.80
C LEU A 78 -6.52 -2.45 -16.66
N PHE A 79 -6.35 -1.60 -17.68
CA PHE A 79 -5.36 -0.54 -17.66
C PHE A 79 -5.64 0.47 -16.54
N ARG A 80 -6.91 0.89 -16.41
CA ARG A 80 -7.34 1.78 -15.34
C ARG A 80 -7.08 1.19 -13.95
N LYS A 81 -7.45 -0.08 -13.73
CA LYS A 81 -7.16 -0.80 -12.47
C LYS A 81 -5.65 -0.86 -12.21
N GLY A 82 -4.82 -1.08 -13.23
CA GLY A 82 -3.37 -1.07 -13.08
C GLY A 82 -2.80 0.27 -12.59
N ILE A 83 -3.36 1.40 -13.05
CA ILE A 83 -2.97 2.74 -12.58
C ILE A 83 -3.43 2.97 -11.13
N GLU A 84 -4.68 2.61 -10.83
CA GLU A 84 -5.25 2.71 -9.48
C GLU A 84 -4.42 1.88 -8.49
N GLU A 85 -4.03 0.68 -8.89
CA GLU A 85 -3.22 -0.22 -8.07
C GLU A 85 -1.80 0.29 -7.83
N SER A 86 -1.12 0.73 -8.89
CA SER A 86 0.23 1.30 -8.75
C SER A 86 0.24 2.46 -7.75
N SER A 87 -0.82 3.28 -7.77
CA SER A 87 -0.99 4.38 -6.81
C SER A 87 -1.24 3.86 -5.38
N ARG A 88 -2.09 2.83 -5.23
CA ARG A 88 -2.41 2.21 -3.94
C ARG A 88 -1.19 1.55 -3.30
N LEU A 89 -0.45 0.74 -4.07
CA LEU A 89 0.77 0.07 -3.65
C LEU A 89 1.86 1.08 -3.26
N THR A 90 2.05 2.15 -4.04
CA THR A 90 3.01 3.21 -3.72
C THR A 90 2.67 3.90 -2.39
N ALA A 91 1.38 4.16 -2.14
CA ALA A 91 0.92 4.74 -0.88
C ALA A 91 1.10 3.78 0.31
N ALA A 92 0.77 2.50 0.13
CA ALA A 92 0.91 1.47 1.16
C ALA A 92 2.38 1.21 1.55
N LEU A 93 3.30 1.27 0.60
CA LEU A 93 4.73 1.05 0.83
C LEU A 93 5.47 2.30 1.33
N ASN A 94 4.87 3.49 1.24
CA ASN A 94 5.45 4.73 1.77
C ASN A 94 4.47 5.53 2.65
N PRO A 95 4.07 4.99 3.82
CA PRO A 95 3.04 5.59 4.67
C PRO A 95 3.46 6.92 5.33
N THR A 96 4.75 7.31 5.24
CA THR A 96 5.27 8.52 5.90
C THR A 96 5.34 9.75 5.00
N GLY A 97 5.03 9.64 3.70
CA GLY A 97 5.00 10.80 2.81
C GLY A 97 6.30 11.62 2.79
N ARG A 98 7.47 11.02 3.12
CA ARG A 98 8.75 11.65 2.82
C ARG A 98 8.84 11.69 1.30
N LYS A 99 8.45 12.83 0.73
CA LYS A 99 8.94 13.25 -0.59
C LYS A 99 10.45 13.06 -0.53
N ALA A 100 10.98 12.23 -1.41
CA ALA A 100 12.41 12.23 -1.70
C ALA A 100 12.75 13.69 -2.06
N ALA A 101 13.43 14.36 -1.14
CA ALA A 101 13.98 15.69 -1.32
C ALA A 101 15.25 15.59 -2.16
#